data_AF-A0A956A367-F1
#
_entry.id   AF-A0A956A367-F1
#
_cell.length_a   1.000
_cell.length_b   1.000
_cell.length_c   1.000
_cell.angle_alpha   90.00
_cell.angle_beta   90.00
_cell.angle_gamma   90.00
#
_symmetry.space_group_name_H-M   'P 1'
#
loop_
_entity.id
_entity.type
_entity.pdbx_description
1 polymer ?
#
loop_
_entity_poly.entity_id
_entity_poly.type
_entity_poly.pdbx_seq_one_letter_code
_entity_poly.pdbx_strand_id
1 'polypeptide(L)'
;MATDADLEKLASREYKWGFTTNVEQDQIPPGLSEDVVRLISAKKEEPEWLLAWRLKALRRFEQMLAEHSEPTWANVSHPPIDFQSIVYWAAPKQKKKIESLDEVDPEILETYEKLGIPLLEQKRLQGIAVDAVFDSVSVATTFKAELEKQGILFCSFSEAVKEYPELVQKYLGSVVPYSDNFYACLNSAVFSDGSFAYVPRGVRCPMELSTYFRINAAGTGQFERTLLVADEGAYVSYLEGCTAPQRDENQLHAAVVELVALDDAEIKYSTVQNWYPGDE
;
A
#
# COMPACT_ATOMS: atom_id res chain seq x y z
N MET A 1 -7.31 30.03 13.56
CA MET A 1 -8.27 29.56 12.54
C MET A 1 -7.78 30.10 11.22
N ALA A 2 -7.55 29.24 10.22
CA ALA A 2 -7.22 29.70 8.87
C ALA A 2 -8.42 30.50 8.32
N THR A 3 -8.16 31.60 7.63
CA THR A 3 -9.22 32.43 7.02
C THR A 3 -9.67 31.83 5.69
N ASP A 4 -10.87 32.15 5.19
CA ASP A 4 -11.33 31.68 3.87
C ASP A 4 -10.36 32.07 2.74
N ALA A 5 -9.67 33.21 2.88
CA ALA A 5 -8.63 33.65 1.96
C ALA A 5 -7.33 32.80 2.04
N ASP A 6 -7.05 32.18 3.19
CA ASP A 6 -5.95 31.23 3.34
C ASP A 6 -6.32 29.86 2.71
N LEU A 7 -7.59 29.46 2.80
CA LEU A 7 -8.12 28.26 2.16
C LEU A 7 -8.16 28.39 0.63
N GLU A 8 -8.59 29.54 0.10
CA GLU A 8 -8.55 29.84 -1.34
C GLU A 8 -7.11 29.83 -1.89
N LYS A 9 -6.14 30.39 -1.15
CA LYS A 9 -4.72 30.33 -1.53
C LYS A 9 -4.11 28.93 -1.48
N LEU A 10 -4.61 28.06 -0.60
CA LEU A 10 -4.21 26.66 -0.54
C LEU A 10 -4.82 25.87 -1.70
N ALA A 11 -6.09 26.15 -2.05
CA ALA A 11 -6.79 25.54 -3.18
C ALA A 11 -6.23 25.98 -4.54
N SER A 12 -5.79 27.24 -4.68
CA SER A 12 -5.29 27.81 -5.94
C SER A 12 -3.82 27.47 -6.26
N ARG A 13 -3.17 26.60 -5.49
CA ARG A 13 -1.78 26.18 -5.77
C ARG A 13 -1.79 25.10 -6.84
N GLU A 14 -1.03 25.30 -7.91
CA GLU A 14 -0.76 24.26 -8.90
C GLU A 14 -0.25 22.99 -8.20
N TYR A 15 -0.86 21.85 -8.52
CA TYR A 15 -0.54 20.57 -7.89
C TYR A 15 0.87 20.14 -8.25
N LYS A 16 1.81 20.39 -7.34
CA LYS A 16 3.25 20.19 -7.53
C LYS A 16 3.64 18.74 -7.85
N TRP A 17 2.81 17.78 -7.50
CA TRP A 17 3.10 16.34 -7.61
C TRP A 17 2.47 15.66 -8.83
N GLY A 18 1.93 16.43 -9.78
CA GLY A 18 1.11 15.92 -10.89
C GLY A 18 1.82 15.10 -11.97
N PHE A 19 3.13 14.91 -11.90
CA PHE A 19 3.91 14.31 -12.99
C PHE A 19 3.71 12.79 -13.10
N THR A 20 3.80 12.24 -14.31
CA THR A 20 3.80 10.80 -14.61
C THR A 20 5.21 10.31 -14.98
N THR A 21 5.48 9.03 -14.78
CA THR A 21 6.76 8.38 -15.14
C THR A 21 6.53 7.41 -16.30
N ASN A 22 7.45 7.31 -17.27
CA ASN A 22 7.19 6.57 -18.50
C ASN A 22 7.76 5.15 -18.42
N VAL A 23 7.19 4.33 -17.53
CA VAL A 23 7.61 2.94 -17.29
C VAL A 23 6.66 1.97 -18.01
N GLU A 24 7.22 1.00 -18.75
CA GLU A 24 6.43 -0.06 -19.39
C GLU A 24 5.79 -0.98 -18.32
N GLN A 25 4.48 -1.23 -18.40
CA GLN A 25 3.73 -1.98 -17.37
C GLN A 25 3.19 -3.32 -17.88
N ASP A 26 3.11 -4.30 -16.99
CA ASP A 26 2.32 -5.52 -17.13
C ASP A 26 1.02 -5.34 -16.33
N GLN A 27 -0.12 -5.62 -16.95
CA GLN A 27 -1.44 -5.40 -16.35
C GLN A 27 -2.35 -6.58 -16.68
N ILE A 28 -3.25 -6.90 -15.75
CA ILE A 28 -4.33 -7.84 -16.03
C ILE A 28 -5.50 -7.11 -16.71
N PRO A 29 -6.39 -7.81 -17.45
CA PRO A 29 -7.60 -7.20 -17.97
C PRO A 29 -8.48 -6.60 -16.86
N PRO A 30 -9.24 -5.53 -17.13
CA PRO A 30 -10.21 -5.01 -16.18
C PRO A 30 -11.30 -6.04 -15.89
N GLY A 31 -11.83 -5.99 -14.66
CA GLY A 31 -12.88 -6.88 -14.22
C GLY A 31 -12.66 -7.42 -12.82
N LEU A 32 -13.75 -7.77 -12.15
CA LEU A 32 -13.73 -8.41 -10.84
C LEU A 32 -14.40 -9.78 -10.95
N SER A 33 -13.60 -10.85 -10.84
CA SER A 33 -14.06 -12.24 -10.93
C SER A 33 -13.12 -13.18 -10.16
N GLU A 34 -13.54 -14.44 -9.96
CA GLU A 34 -12.66 -15.46 -9.38
C GLU A 34 -11.37 -15.66 -10.20
N ASP A 35 -11.46 -15.56 -11.54
CA ASP A 35 -10.30 -15.71 -12.43
C ASP A 35 -9.28 -14.57 -12.23
N VAL A 36 -9.77 -13.34 -12.05
CA VAL A 36 -8.93 -12.18 -11.72
C VAL A 36 -8.23 -12.39 -10.38
N VAL A 37 -8.96 -12.80 -9.34
CA VAL A 37 -8.37 -13.06 -8.01
C VAL A 37 -7.34 -14.19 -8.08
N ARG A 38 -7.61 -15.28 -8.81
CA ARG A 38 -6.65 -16.37 -9.03
C ARG A 38 -5.43 -15.91 -9.80
N LEU A 39 -5.60 -15.03 -10.79
CA LEU A 39 -4.50 -14.49 -11.58
C LEU A 39 -3.59 -13.60 -10.72
N ILE A 40 -4.15 -12.73 -9.88
CA ILE A 40 -3.39 -11.92 -8.90
C ILE A 40 -2.56 -12.84 -8.00
N SER A 41 -3.24 -13.84 -7.39
CA SER A 41 -2.62 -14.79 -6.49
C SER A 41 -1.49 -15.60 -7.14
N ALA A 42 -1.69 -16.03 -8.40
CA ALA A 42 -0.69 -16.75 -9.17
C ALA A 42 0.50 -15.86 -9.58
N LYS A 43 0.24 -14.62 -10.03
CA LYS A 43 1.30 -13.63 -10.36
C LYS A 43 2.18 -13.32 -9.15
N LYS A 44 1.60 -13.36 -7.95
CA LYS A 44 2.28 -13.09 -6.68
C LYS A 44 2.83 -14.35 -6.01
N GLU A 45 2.61 -15.53 -6.59
CA GLU A 45 3.03 -16.84 -6.07
C GLU A 45 2.60 -17.06 -4.61
N GLU A 46 1.33 -16.76 -4.33
CA GLU A 46 0.78 -16.85 -2.97
C GLU A 46 0.47 -18.29 -2.54
N PRO A 47 0.51 -18.56 -1.22
CA PRO A 47 0.08 -19.85 -0.68
C PRO A 47 -1.43 -20.05 -0.81
N GLU A 48 -1.85 -21.32 -0.89
CA GLU A 48 -3.26 -21.71 -1.10
C GLU A 48 -4.22 -21.13 -0.05
N TRP A 49 -3.77 -20.99 1.20
CA TRP A 49 -4.59 -20.43 2.27
C TRP A 49 -4.97 -18.96 2.00
N LEU A 50 -4.07 -18.18 1.38
CA LEU A 50 -4.32 -16.77 1.08
C LEU A 50 -5.27 -16.65 -0.12
N LEU A 51 -5.08 -17.49 -1.15
CA LEU A 51 -6.04 -17.59 -2.25
C LEU A 51 -7.44 -17.95 -1.74
N ALA A 52 -7.55 -18.93 -0.83
CA ALA A 52 -8.83 -19.32 -0.24
C ALA A 52 -9.47 -18.18 0.56
N TRP A 53 -8.66 -17.38 1.26
CA TRP A 53 -9.12 -16.17 1.96
C TRP A 53 -9.65 -15.11 0.99
N ARG A 54 -8.90 -14.79 -0.07
CA ARG A 54 -9.31 -13.84 -1.12
C ARG A 54 -10.62 -14.25 -1.79
N LEU A 55 -10.78 -15.52 -2.12
CA LEU A 55 -12.01 -16.04 -2.75
C LEU A 55 -13.22 -15.99 -1.80
N LYS A 56 -13.02 -16.13 -0.48
CA LYS A 56 -14.09 -15.89 0.51
C LYS A 56 -14.48 -14.42 0.55
N ALA A 57 -13.50 -13.52 0.53
CA ALA A 57 -13.73 -12.08 0.47
C ALA A 57 -14.50 -11.68 -0.80
N LEU A 58 -14.11 -12.19 -1.97
CA LEU A 58 -14.81 -11.93 -3.23
C LEU A 58 -16.28 -12.34 -3.16
N ARG A 59 -16.57 -13.59 -2.74
CA ARG A 59 -17.96 -14.06 -2.63
C ARG A 59 -18.79 -13.22 -1.66
N ARG A 60 -18.20 -12.79 -0.54
CA ARG A 60 -18.90 -11.91 0.41
C ARG A 60 -19.14 -10.52 -0.21
N PHE A 61 -18.19 -9.99 -0.96
CA PHE A 61 -18.33 -8.72 -1.65
C PHE A 61 -19.41 -8.78 -2.74
N GLU A 62 -19.46 -9.83 -3.55
CA GLU A 62 -20.52 -10.06 -4.53
C GLU A 62 -21.91 -10.13 -3.89
N GLN A 63 -22.01 -10.76 -2.71
CA GLN A 63 -23.25 -10.76 -1.92
C GLN A 63 -23.61 -9.34 -1.47
N MET A 64 -22.66 -8.58 -0.92
CA MET A 64 -22.88 -7.19 -0.51
C MET A 64 -23.31 -6.28 -1.67
N LEU A 65 -22.75 -6.50 -2.87
CA LEU A 65 -23.18 -5.83 -4.11
C LEU A 65 -24.63 -6.15 -4.46
N ALA A 66 -25.00 -7.43 -4.43
CA ALA A 66 -26.38 -7.86 -4.69
C ALA A 66 -27.38 -7.34 -3.63
N GLU A 67 -26.90 -7.13 -2.40
CA GLU A 67 -27.65 -6.53 -1.30
C GLU A 67 -27.68 -4.99 -1.35
N HIS A 68 -27.02 -4.36 -2.34
CA HIS A 68 -26.85 -2.90 -2.44
C HIS A 68 -26.29 -2.28 -1.15
N SER A 69 -25.32 -2.95 -0.53
CA SER A 69 -24.73 -2.57 0.76
C SER A 69 -23.62 -1.52 0.66
N GLU A 70 -23.41 -0.92 -0.51
CA GLU A 70 -22.45 0.18 -0.68
C GLU A 70 -22.86 1.37 0.20
N PRO A 71 -21.95 1.93 1.02
CA PRO A 71 -22.31 2.99 1.97
C PRO A 71 -22.63 4.32 1.27
N THR A 72 -23.80 4.88 1.56
CA THR A 72 -24.28 6.17 1.01
C THR A 72 -24.39 7.28 2.05
N TRP A 73 -23.99 7.02 3.29
CA TRP A 73 -24.13 7.95 4.42
C TRP A 73 -23.01 8.99 4.49
N ALA A 74 -21.92 8.80 3.74
CA ALA A 74 -20.80 9.73 3.72
C ALA A 74 -21.17 11.01 2.96
N ASN A 75 -20.66 12.16 3.42
CA ASN A 75 -20.86 13.45 2.75
C ASN A 75 -19.88 13.62 1.57
N VAL A 76 -19.94 12.70 0.62
CA VAL A 76 -19.14 12.70 -0.61
C VAL A 76 -20.07 12.43 -1.79
N SER A 77 -19.75 13.03 -2.94
CA SER A 77 -20.51 12.84 -4.17
C SER A 77 -19.58 12.34 -5.26
N HIS A 78 -19.88 11.17 -5.80
CA HIS A 78 -19.19 10.59 -6.94
C HIS A 78 -20.20 9.83 -7.80
N PRO A 79 -19.93 9.65 -9.11
CA PRO A 79 -20.73 8.72 -9.91
C PRO A 79 -20.63 7.30 -9.35
N PRO A 80 -21.62 6.42 -9.61
CA PRO A 80 -21.53 5.01 -9.25
C PRO A 80 -20.22 4.39 -9.75
N ILE A 81 -19.58 3.60 -8.88
CA ILE A 81 -18.32 2.95 -9.21
C ILE A 81 -18.61 1.70 -10.04
N ASP A 82 -18.06 1.63 -11.25
CA ASP A 82 -18.06 0.39 -12.04
C ASP A 82 -16.90 -0.50 -11.61
N PHE A 83 -17.15 -1.41 -10.66
CA PHE A 83 -16.15 -2.35 -10.19
C PHE A 83 -15.63 -3.31 -11.27
N GLN A 84 -16.31 -3.44 -12.42
CA GLN A 84 -15.87 -4.27 -13.54
C GLN A 84 -14.96 -3.52 -14.51
N SER A 85 -14.91 -2.18 -14.46
CA SER A 85 -14.02 -1.39 -15.31
C SER A 85 -12.62 -1.21 -14.71
N ILE A 86 -12.42 -1.59 -13.44
CA ILE A 86 -11.17 -1.38 -12.71
C ILE A 86 -10.13 -2.45 -13.09
N VAL A 87 -8.89 -2.02 -13.32
CA VAL A 87 -7.71 -2.90 -13.35
C VAL A 87 -7.21 -3.10 -11.91
N TYR A 88 -7.28 -4.34 -11.41
CA TYR A 88 -6.95 -4.67 -10.01
C TYR A 88 -5.49 -5.04 -9.77
N TRP A 89 -4.70 -5.20 -10.83
CA TRP A 89 -3.27 -5.49 -10.73
C TRP A 89 -2.50 -4.88 -11.89
N ALA A 90 -1.44 -4.16 -11.54
CA ALA A 90 -0.46 -3.64 -12.47
C ALA A 90 0.91 -3.67 -11.80
N ALA A 91 1.93 -4.02 -12.56
CA ALA A 91 3.32 -3.98 -12.13
C ALA A 91 4.20 -3.38 -13.23
N PRO A 92 5.26 -2.63 -12.88
CA PRO A 92 6.26 -2.26 -13.86
C PRO A 92 6.93 -3.51 -14.44
N LYS A 93 7.19 -3.56 -15.75
CA LYS A 93 7.95 -4.64 -16.38
C LYS A 93 9.41 -4.55 -15.94
N GLN A 94 9.72 -5.14 -14.79
CA GLN A 94 11.10 -5.22 -14.32
C GLN A 94 11.89 -6.24 -15.15
N LYS A 95 13.04 -5.80 -15.71
CA LYS A 95 13.96 -6.67 -16.45
C LYS A 95 14.85 -7.53 -15.54
N LYS A 96 14.97 -7.22 -14.23
CA LYS A 96 15.77 -7.96 -13.23
C LYS A 96 15.26 -7.74 -11.80
N LYS A 97 15.50 -8.70 -10.91
CA LYS A 97 15.37 -8.57 -9.45
C LYS A 97 16.42 -7.53 -9.00
N ILE A 98 15.95 -6.39 -8.48
CA ILE A 98 16.80 -5.28 -8.06
C ILE A 98 17.34 -5.63 -6.67
N GLU A 99 18.64 -5.91 -6.53
CA GLU A 99 19.26 -6.26 -5.24
C GLU A 99 19.81 -5.01 -4.52
N SER A 100 19.92 -3.88 -5.23
CA SER A 100 20.40 -2.63 -4.67
C SER A 100 19.72 -1.41 -5.28
N LEU A 101 19.64 -0.33 -4.51
CA LEU A 101 19.16 0.98 -4.98
C LEU A 101 19.88 1.49 -6.24
N ASP A 102 21.09 1.00 -6.52
CA ASP A 102 21.90 1.38 -7.67
C ASP A 102 21.42 0.70 -8.98
N GLU A 103 20.56 -0.31 -8.88
CA GLU A 103 19.94 -1.03 -10.00
C GLU A 103 18.50 -0.58 -10.29
N VAL A 104 17.97 0.37 -9.49
CA VAL A 104 16.64 0.96 -9.68
C VAL A 104 16.64 1.84 -10.93
N ASP A 105 15.54 1.82 -11.67
CA ASP A 105 15.37 2.68 -12.85
C ASP A 105 15.61 4.16 -12.47
N PRO A 106 16.50 4.88 -13.18
CA PRO A 106 16.77 6.29 -12.94
C PRO A 106 15.51 7.15 -12.89
N GLU A 107 14.46 6.82 -13.67
CA GLU A 107 13.21 7.55 -13.64
C GLU A 107 12.44 7.39 -12.32
N ILE A 108 12.57 6.24 -11.64
CA ILE A 108 12.02 5.99 -10.30
C ILE A 108 12.84 6.75 -9.25
N LEU A 109 14.17 6.80 -9.37
CA LEU A 109 15.00 7.58 -8.45
C LEU A 109 14.71 9.09 -8.55
N GLU A 110 14.66 9.64 -9.76
CA GLU A 110 14.34 11.06 -10.02
C GLU A 110 12.93 11.42 -9.52
N THR A 111 12.02 10.46 -9.64
CA THR A 111 10.67 10.52 -9.09
C THR A 111 10.66 10.78 -7.58
N TYR A 112 11.41 9.99 -6.83
CA TYR A 112 11.49 10.10 -5.37
C TYR A 112 12.25 11.36 -4.93
N GLU A 113 13.29 11.76 -5.67
CA GLU A 113 13.95 13.05 -5.48
C GLU A 113 12.99 14.22 -5.67
N LYS A 114 12.18 14.21 -6.73
CA LYS A 114 11.16 15.24 -6.96
C LYS A 114 10.22 15.34 -5.77
N LEU A 115 9.74 14.21 -5.25
CA LEU A 115 8.87 14.12 -4.06
C LEU A 115 9.51 14.60 -2.76
N GLY A 116 10.81 14.95 -2.77
CA GLY A 116 11.55 15.37 -1.58
C GLY A 116 12.03 14.21 -0.71
N ILE A 117 12.05 13.00 -1.25
CA ILE A 117 12.47 11.77 -0.57
C ILE A 117 13.66 11.16 -1.33
N PRO A 118 14.85 11.77 -1.28
CA PRO A 118 16.02 11.26 -1.98
C PRO A 118 16.47 9.91 -1.40
N LEU A 119 16.09 8.81 -2.06
CA LEU A 119 16.36 7.44 -1.59
C LEU A 119 17.86 7.17 -1.35
N LEU A 120 18.72 7.74 -2.18
CA LEU A 120 20.19 7.63 -2.05
C LEU A 120 20.73 8.37 -0.83
N GLU A 121 20.14 9.52 -0.47
CA GLU A 121 20.52 10.24 0.76
C GLU A 121 19.96 9.53 1.99
N GLN A 122 18.76 8.95 1.90
CA GLN A 122 18.18 8.16 2.99
C GLN A 122 19.01 6.90 3.28
N LYS A 123 19.61 6.25 2.27
CA LYS A 123 20.61 5.17 2.48
C LYS A 123 21.82 5.62 3.32
N ARG A 124 22.16 6.92 3.30
CA ARG A 124 23.28 7.52 4.05
C ARG A 124 22.87 8.10 5.40
N LEU A 125 21.63 8.53 5.55
CA LEU A 125 21.09 9.07 6.81
C LEU A 125 20.82 7.93 7.78
N GLN A 126 21.59 7.86 8.87
CA GLN A 126 21.31 6.94 9.97
C GLN A 126 20.02 7.39 10.66
N GLY A 127 18.93 6.62 10.52
CA GLY A 127 17.71 6.85 11.31
C GLY A 127 16.37 6.60 10.63
N ILE A 128 16.31 6.29 9.32
CA ILE A 128 15.06 5.96 8.63
C ILE A 128 15.27 4.77 7.66
N ALA A 129 14.50 3.70 7.83
CA ALA A 129 14.40 2.61 6.86
C ALA A 129 13.22 2.88 5.93
N VAL A 130 13.45 2.78 4.62
CA VAL A 130 12.49 3.21 3.60
C VAL A 130 12.21 2.05 2.67
N ASP A 131 10.94 1.70 2.56
CA ASP A 131 10.39 0.81 1.55
C ASP A 131 9.71 1.64 0.46
N ALA A 132 10.33 1.70 -0.72
CA ALA A 132 9.86 2.47 -1.86
C ALA A 132 8.94 1.61 -2.72
N VAL A 133 7.63 1.86 -2.68
CA VAL A 133 6.62 1.11 -3.45
C VAL A 133 6.18 1.92 -4.66
N PHE A 134 6.33 1.34 -5.85
CA PHE A 134 5.95 1.96 -7.11
C PHE A 134 4.94 1.05 -7.83
N ASP A 135 3.74 1.58 -8.10
CA ASP A 135 2.56 0.77 -8.43
C ASP A 135 2.31 -0.32 -7.35
N SER A 136 2.04 -1.56 -7.74
CA SER A 136 1.74 -2.66 -6.80
C SER A 136 2.96 -3.48 -6.37
N VAL A 137 4.18 -2.92 -6.38
CA VAL A 137 5.42 -3.66 -6.09
C VAL A 137 6.42 -2.79 -5.31
N SER A 138 7.02 -3.34 -4.24
CA SER A 138 8.21 -2.74 -3.60
C SER A 138 9.44 -2.82 -4.51
N VAL A 139 10.10 -1.68 -4.68
CA VAL A 139 11.24 -1.49 -5.59
C VAL A 139 12.57 -1.45 -4.83
N ALA A 140 12.59 -1.01 -3.57
CA ALA A 140 13.79 -1.02 -2.74
C ALA A 140 13.45 -0.87 -1.24
N THR A 141 14.14 -1.65 -0.40
CA THR A 141 14.10 -1.51 1.07
C THR A 141 15.49 -1.17 1.60
N THR A 142 15.65 -0.04 2.29
CA THR A 142 16.93 0.33 2.95
C THR A 142 17.06 -0.29 4.35
N PHE A 143 18.29 -0.45 4.85
CA PHE A 143 18.61 -0.92 6.21
C PHE A 143 18.09 -2.33 6.61
N LYS A 144 17.61 -3.14 5.67
CA LYS A 144 17.11 -4.52 5.91
C LYS A 144 18.05 -5.35 6.78
N ALA A 145 19.33 -5.42 6.43
CA ALA A 145 20.32 -6.20 7.19
C ALA A 145 20.57 -5.68 8.63
N GLU A 146 20.31 -4.40 8.92
CA GLU A 146 20.45 -3.84 10.26
C GLU A 146 19.21 -4.13 11.12
N LEU A 147 18.02 -4.06 10.52
CA LEU A 147 16.76 -4.45 11.16
C LEU A 147 16.73 -5.95 11.47
N GLU A 148 17.17 -6.79 10.53
CA GLU A 148 17.23 -8.26 10.69
C GLU A 148 18.15 -8.68 11.83
N LYS A 149 19.26 -7.96 12.09
CA LYS A 149 20.14 -8.23 13.26
C LYS A 149 19.42 -8.08 14.59
N GLN A 150 18.37 -7.26 14.65
CA GLN A 150 17.54 -7.08 15.85
C GLN A 150 16.27 -7.94 15.81
N GLY A 151 16.13 -8.81 14.81
CA GLY A 151 14.95 -9.64 14.59
C GLY A 151 13.73 -8.85 14.07
N ILE A 152 13.92 -7.60 13.65
CA ILE A 152 12.86 -6.78 13.09
C ILE A 152 12.67 -7.17 11.63
N LEU A 153 11.45 -7.55 11.27
CA LEU A 153 11.07 -7.82 9.90
C LEU A 153 10.42 -6.55 9.34
N PHE A 154 10.92 -6.04 8.23
CA PHE A 154 10.31 -4.94 7.49
C PHE A 154 10.49 -5.18 6.00
N CYS A 155 9.39 -5.44 5.31
CA CYS A 155 9.37 -5.75 3.88
C CYS A 155 7.98 -5.50 3.28
N SER A 156 7.83 -5.74 1.98
CA SER A 156 6.52 -5.73 1.33
C SER A 156 5.63 -6.86 1.88
N PHE A 157 4.31 -6.65 1.80
CA PHE A 157 3.35 -7.69 2.17
C PHE A 157 3.54 -8.96 1.32
N SER A 158 3.79 -8.80 0.02
CA SER A 158 4.06 -9.91 -0.89
C SER A 158 5.29 -10.73 -0.48
N GLU A 159 6.35 -10.07 -0.02
CA GLU A 159 7.55 -10.75 0.50
C GLU A 159 7.24 -11.47 1.81
N ALA A 160 6.53 -10.81 2.74
CA ALA A 160 6.17 -11.41 4.01
C ALA A 160 5.30 -12.68 3.86
N VAL A 161 4.42 -12.71 2.87
CA VAL A 161 3.61 -13.90 2.55
C VAL A 161 4.49 -15.08 2.11
N LYS A 162 5.59 -14.83 1.40
CA LYS A 162 6.50 -15.88 0.92
C LYS A 162 7.47 -16.34 2.01
N GLU A 163 8.09 -15.40 2.70
CA GLU A 163 9.17 -15.67 3.65
C GLU A 163 8.65 -16.00 5.06
N TYR A 164 7.51 -15.41 5.47
CA TYR A 164 6.93 -15.53 6.81
C TYR A 164 5.43 -15.89 6.78
N PRO A 165 4.99 -16.92 6.01
CA PRO A 165 3.58 -17.22 5.79
C PRO A 165 2.81 -17.50 7.08
N GLU A 166 3.41 -18.19 8.05
CA GLU A 166 2.77 -18.51 9.33
C GLU A 166 2.47 -17.26 10.16
N LEU A 167 3.40 -16.29 10.13
CA LEU A 167 3.28 -15.04 10.88
C LEU A 167 2.21 -14.14 10.25
N VAL A 168 2.22 -14.02 8.92
CA VAL A 168 1.16 -13.30 8.19
C VAL A 168 -0.19 -13.95 8.44
N GLN A 169 -0.30 -15.28 8.28
CA GLN A 169 -1.56 -16.01 8.48
C GLN A 169 -2.10 -15.88 9.91
N LYS A 170 -1.21 -15.77 10.92
CA LYS A 170 -1.60 -15.58 12.32
C LYS A 170 -2.33 -14.25 12.56
N TYR A 171 -1.89 -13.17 11.91
CA TYR A 171 -2.36 -11.82 12.21
C TYR A 171 -3.23 -11.19 11.13
N LEU A 172 -3.16 -11.65 9.88
CA LEU A 172 -3.98 -11.13 8.79
C LEU A 172 -5.48 -11.30 9.10
N GLY A 173 -6.20 -10.19 9.11
CA GLY A 173 -7.63 -10.15 9.39
C GLY A 173 -7.99 -10.34 10.87
N SER A 174 -7.01 -10.27 11.77
CA SER A 174 -7.25 -10.34 13.22
C SER A 174 -7.88 -9.06 13.78
N VAL A 175 -7.62 -7.92 13.13
CA VAL A 175 -8.20 -6.61 13.50
C VAL A 175 -9.27 -6.22 12.48
N VAL A 176 -8.95 -6.33 11.19
CA VAL A 176 -9.88 -6.00 10.09
C VAL A 176 -10.19 -7.27 9.30
N PRO A 177 -11.18 -8.09 9.72
CA PRO A 177 -11.51 -9.33 9.02
C PRO A 177 -11.96 -9.04 7.59
N TYR A 178 -11.88 -10.06 6.72
CA TYR A 178 -12.22 -9.90 5.30
C TYR A 178 -13.66 -9.42 5.06
N SER A 179 -14.56 -9.56 6.04
CA SER A 179 -15.96 -9.19 5.95
C SER A 179 -16.32 -7.91 6.73
N ASP A 180 -15.32 -7.15 7.21
CA ASP A 180 -15.52 -6.01 8.13
C ASP A 180 -16.50 -4.96 7.57
N ASN A 181 -16.21 -4.44 6.39
CA ASN A 181 -17.06 -3.49 5.68
C ASN A 181 -16.93 -3.68 4.16
N PHE A 182 -17.77 -2.96 3.40
CA PHE A 182 -17.87 -3.08 1.95
C PHE A 182 -16.51 -2.95 1.24
N TYR A 183 -15.74 -1.90 1.55
CA TYR A 183 -14.45 -1.63 0.92
C TYR A 183 -13.30 -2.49 1.49
N ALA A 184 -13.35 -2.84 2.78
CA ALA A 184 -12.41 -3.82 3.34
C ALA A 184 -12.58 -5.21 2.72
N CYS A 185 -13.81 -5.59 2.37
CA CYS A 185 -14.11 -6.84 1.68
C CYS A 185 -13.58 -6.84 0.24
N LEU A 186 -13.75 -5.74 -0.48
CA LEU A 186 -13.13 -5.55 -1.79
C LEU A 186 -11.60 -5.62 -1.69
N ASN A 187 -10.99 -4.82 -0.81
CA ASN A 187 -9.54 -4.83 -0.57
C ASN A 187 -9.05 -6.25 -0.28
N SER A 188 -9.72 -6.99 0.61
CA SER A 188 -9.34 -8.36 0.96
C SER A 188 -9.38 -9.34 -0.23
N ALA A 189 -10.22 -9.10 -1.23
CA ALA A 189 -10.22 -9.91 -2.44
C ALA A 189 -9.03 -9.61 -3.36
N VAL A 190 -8.66 -8.32 -3.50
CA VAL A 190 -7.84 -7.84 -4.63
C VAL A 190 -6.57 -7.09 -4.26
N PHE A 191 -6.27 -6.88 -2.97
CA PHE A 191 -5.06 -6.16 -2.56
C PHE A 191 -3.82 -6.79 -3.20
N SER A 192 -3.01 -5.98 -3.85
CA SER A 192 -1.89 -6.48 -4.66
C SER A 192 -0.56 -6.42 -3.93
N ASP A 193 -0.41 -5.50 -3.00
CA ASP A 193 0.76 -5.40 -2.13
C ASP A 193 0.44 -4.55 -0.89
N GLY A 194 1.47 -4.19 -0.13
CA GLY A 194 1.39 -3.27 1.00
C GLY A 194 2.65 -3.43 1.84
N SER A 195 2.60 -3.05 3.10
CA SER A 195 3.73 -3.20 4.01
C SER A 195 3.51 -4.23 5.09
N PHE A 196 4.58 -4.94 5.44
CA PHE A 196 4.60 -5.81 6.60
C PHE A 196 5.74 -5.39 7.53
N ALA A 197 5.43 -5.24 8.82
CA ALA A 197 6.47 -5.15 9.82
C ALA A 197 6.14 -6.02 11.04
N TYR A 198 7.16 -6.68 11.57
CA TYR A 198 7.10 -7.39 12.84
C TYR A 198 8.27 -6.94 13.72
N VAL A 199 7.97 -6.44 14.91
CA VAL A 199 8.97 -6.06 15.92
C VAL A 199 8.89 -7.05 17.08
N PRO A 200 9.97 -7.80 17.36
CA PRO A 200 9.96 -8.89 18.32
C PRO A 200 9.90 -8.38 19.77
N ARG A 201 9.60 -9.30 20.68
CA ARG A 201 9.37 -9.03 22.11
C ARG A 201 10.53 -8.23 22.72
N GLY A 202 10.20 -7.14 23.40
CA GLY A 202 11.13 -6.26 24.12
C GLY A 202 12.07 -5.44 23.23
N VAL A 203 11.89 -5.47 21.91
CA VAL A 203 12.76 -4.72 20.97
C VAL A 203 12.16 -3.35 20.68
N ARG A 204 12.97 -2.32 20.89
CA ARG A 204 12.68 -0.96 20.43
C ARG A 204 13.34 -0.76 19.07
N CYS A 205 12.53 -0.54 18.03
CA CYS A 205 13.02 -0.27 16.69
C CYS A 205 14.00 0.93 16.72
N PRO A 206 15.24 0.78 16.22
CA PRO A 206 16.30 1.78 16.34
C PRO A 206 16.10 3.01 15.43
N MET A 207 15.15 2.92 14.51
CA MET A 207 14.89 3.91 13.46
C MET A 207 13.39 3.97 13.15
N GLU A 208 12.97 5.01 12.43
CA GLU A 208 11.62 5.06 11.90
C GLU A 208 11.53 4.19 10.65
N LEU A 209 10.47 3.38 10.56
CA LEU A 209 10.13 2.64 9.35
C LEU A 209 9.26 3.56 8.49
N SER A 210 9.52 3.63 7.21
CA SER A 210 8.74 4.44 6.29
C SER A 210 8.44 3.67 5.02
N THR A 211 7.17 3.68 4.60
CA THR A 211 6.79 3.21 3.27
C THR A 211 6.24 4.37 2.50
N TYR A 212 6.61 4.45 1.22
CA TYR A 212 6.05 5.44 0.33
C TYR A 212 5.47 4.79 -0.90
N PHE A 213 4.18 5.02 -1.13
CA PHE A 213 3.43 4.51 -2.27
C PHE A 213 3.30 5.60 -3.34
N ARG A 214 3.71 5.28 -4.56
CA ARG A 214 3.43 6.11 -5.73
C ARG A 214 2.64 5.35 -6.79
N ILE A 215 1.58 5.99 -7.27
CA ILE A 215 0.72 5.50 -8.35
C ILE A 215 1.26 6.00 -9.69
N ASN A 216 1.41 5.12 -10.68
CA ASN A 216 1.80 5.51 -12.03
C ASN A 216 0.98 4.84 -13.14
N ALA A 217 0.24 3.78 -12.89
CA ALA A 217 -0.69 3.19 -13.85
C ALA A 217 -2.01 3.99 -14.00
N ALA A 218 -2.52 4.10 -15.24
CA ALA A 218 -3.83 4.67 -15.54
C ALA A 218 -4.94 3.62 -15.32
N GLY A 219 -6.14 4.04 -14.89
CA GLY A 219 -7.30 3.13 -14.77
C GLY A 219 -7.18 2.00 -13.72
N THR A 220 -6.14 2.03 -12.88
CA THR A 220 -5.93 1.04 -11.82
C THR A 220 -6.53 1.51 -10.49
N GLY A 221 -7.19 0.62 -9.76
CA GLY A 221 -7.54 0.86 -8.37
C GLY A 221 -6.34 0.57 -7.45
N GLN A 222 -6.17 1.37 -6.39
CA GLN A 222 -5.14 1.13 -5.39
C GLN A 222 -5.73 0.40 -4.20
N PHE A 223 -5.31 -0.85 -4.05
CA PHE A 223 -5.70 -1.72 -2.95
C PHE A 223 -4.42 -2.20 -2.27
N GLU A 224 -4.07 -1.52 -1.19
CA GLU A 224 -2.92 -1.87 -0.38
C GLU A 224 -3.35 -2.38 0.98
N ARG A 225 -2.52 -3.26 1.55
CA ARG A 225 -2.75 -3.79 2.89
C ARG A 225 -1.48 -3.72 3.74
N THR A 226 -1.51 -2.90 4.78
CA THR A 226 -0.42 -2.76 5.74
C THR A 226 -0.72 -3.60 6.99
N LEU A 227 0.21 -4.47 7.39
CA LEU A 227 0.13 -5.28 8.60
C LEU A 227 1.37 -5.02 9.47
N LEU A 228 1.18 -4.33 10.58
CA LEU A 228 2.23 -3.97 11.53
C LEU A 228 1.97 -4.69 12.86
N VAL A 229 2.96 -5.45 13.34
CA VAL A 229 2.86 -6.22 14.59
C VAL A 229 4.02 -5.82 15.51
N ALA A 230 3.68 -5.29 16.68
CA ALA A 230 4.62 -5.06 17.76
C ALA A 230 4.35 -6.09 18.87
N ASP A 231 5.28 -7.02 19.07
CA ASP A 231 5.18 -8.04 20.12
C ASP A 231 5.38 -7.42 21.52
N GLU A 232 5.20 -8.20 22.58
CA GLU A 232 5.15 -7.70 23.96
C GLU A 232 6.35 -6.81 24.30
N GLY A 233 6.11 -5.62 24.85
CA GLY A 233 7.15 -4.65 25.19
C GLY A 233 7.93 -4.06 23.99
N ALA A 234 7.48 -4.29 22.76
CA ALA A 234 8.14 -3.76 21.57
C ALA A 234 7.74 -2.31 21.28
N TYR A 235 8.59 -1.57 20.57
CA TYR A 235 8.28 -0.22 20.10
C TYR A 235 8.62 -0.06 18.62
N VAL A 236 7.74 0.60 17.86
CA VAL A 236 7.98 0.96 16.47
C VAL A 236 7.36 2.33 16.13
N SER A 237 8.08 3.10 15.31
CA SER A 237 7.57 4.31 14.66
C SER A 237 7.47 4.01 13.17
N TYR A 238 6.26 4.07 12.61
CA TYR A 238 5.97 3.79 11.21
C TYR A 238 5.33 5.01 10.54
N LEU A 239 5.81 5.35 9.35
CA LEU A 239 5.33 6.47 8.53
C LEU A 239 4.92 5.99 7.13
N GLU A 240 3.66 6.19 6.79
CA GLU A 240 3.10 5.88 5.47
C GLU A 240 2.92 7.17 4.66
N GLY A 241 3.44 7.20 3.44
CA GLY A 241 3.23 8.29 2.49
C GLY A 241 2.50 7.81 1.25
N CYS A 242 1.48 8.54 0.80
CA CYS A 242 0.84 8.35 -0.51
C CYS A 242 0.83 9.66 -1.29
N THR A 243 1.29 9.63 -2.54
CA THR A 243 1.14 10.77 -3.47
C THR A 243 0.65 10.29 -4.83
N ALA A 244 -0.42 10.92 -5.33
CA ALA A 244 -1.01 10.61 -6.63
C ALA A 244 -0.48 11.53 -7.75
N PRO A 245 -0.31 11.04 -8.99
CA PRO A 245 -0.09 11.90 -10.16
C PRO A 245 -1.38 12.64 -10.54
N GLN A 246 -1.27 13.69 -11.36
CA GLN A 246 -2.41 14.41 -11.91
C GLN A 246 -2.97 13.60 -13.08
N ARG A 247 -4.27 13.32 -13.03
CA ARG A 247 -5.00 12.62 -14.09
C ARG A 247 -6.42 13.14 -14.17
N ASP A 248 -6.98 13.06 -15.38
CA ASP A 248 -8.36 13.47 -15.68
C ASP A 248 -9.41 12.44 -15.21
N GLU A 249 -8.97 11.23 -14.79
CA GLU A 249 -9.84 10.11 -14.41
C GLU A 249 -9.84 9.86 -12.89
N ASN A 250 -11.02 9.63 -12.32
CA ASN A 250 -11.19 9.26 -10.91
C ASN A 250 -10.54 7.90 -10.60
N GLN A 251 -9.77 7.81 -9.52
CA GLN A 251 -9.16 6.56 -9.05
C GLN A 251 -9.71 6.16 -7.68
N LEU A 252 -10.05 4.88 -7.52
CA LEU A 252 -10.46 4.32 -6.22
C LEU A 252 -9.22 3.87 -5.44
N HIS A 253 -9.00 4.50 -4.28
CA HIS A 253 -8.02 4.06 -3.29
C HIS A 253 -8.76 3.50 -2.06
N ALA A 254 -8.54 2.22 -1.77
CA ALA A 254 -9.12 1.54 -0.62
C ALA A 254 -8.03 0.74 0.11
N ALA A 255 -7.31 1.41 1.00
CA ALA A 255 -6.30 0.80 1.86
C ALA A 255 -6.92 0.12 3.09
N VAL A 256 -6.27 -0.94 3.58
CA VAL A 256 -6.55 -1.53 4.90
C VAL A 256 -5.26 -1.57 5.71
N VAL A 257 -5.30 -1.05 6.92
CA VAL A 257 -4.16 -1.03 7.84
C VAL A 257 -4.54 -1.79 9.11
N GLU A 258 -3.76 -2.82 9.45
CA GLU A 258 -3.89 -3.60 10.68
C GLU A 258 -2.67 -3.35 11.56
N LEU A 259 -2.90 -2.75 12.74
CA LEU A 259 -1.87 -2.50 13.75
C LEU A 259 -2.15 -3.39 14.96
N VAL A 260 -1.23 -4.31 15.26
CA VAL A 260 -1.34 -5.25 16.38
C VAL A 260 -0.26 -4.94 17.39
N ALA A 261 -0.63 -4.27 18.48
CA ALA A 261 0.25 -4.05 19.63
C ALA A 261 -0.09 -5.07 20.74
N LEU A 262 0.87 -5.90 21.12
CA LEU A 262 0.75 -6.86 22.22
C LEU A 262 1.04 -6.16 23.57
N ASP A 263 1.04 -6.91 24.67
CA ASP A 263 1.17 -6.35 26.03
C ASP A 263 2.39 -5.44 26.18
N ASP A 264 2.21 -4.25 26.75
CA ASP A 264 3.24 -3.22 26.92
C ASP A 264 3.95 -2.76 25.63
N ALA A 265 3.43 -3.09 24.45
CA ALA A 265 3.95 -2.64 23.18
C ALA A 265 3.41 -1.26 22.76
N GLU A 266 4.18 -0.52 21.97
CA GLU A 266 3.81 0.81 21.47
C GLU A 266 4.05 0.91 19.95
N ILE A 267 3.01 1.31 19.22
CA ILE A 267 3.09 1.62 17.80
C ILE A 267 2.78 3.12 17.62
N LYS A 268 3.76 3.88 17.13
CA LYS A 268 3.55 5.24 16.62
C LYS A 268 3.33 5.16 15.12
N TYR A 269 2.09 5.34 14.68
CA TYR A 269 1.72 5.31 13.27
C TYR A 269 1.42 6.74 12.76
N SER A 270 2.05 7.13 11.67
CA SER A 270 1.87 8.44 11.02
C SER A 270 1.55 8.26 9.54
N THR A 271 0.59 9.02 9.02
CA THR A 271 0.22 8.97 7.60
C THR A 271 0.22 10.36 7.00
N VAL A 272 0.82 10.50 5.81
CA VAL A 272 0.82 11.74 5.02
C VAL A 272 0.29 11.42 3.63
N GLN A 273 -0.88 11.95 3.28
CA GLN A 273 -1.51 11.72 1.99
C GLN A 273 -1.65 13.04 1.21
N ASN A 274 -1.13 13.07 -0.02
CA ASN A 274 -1.33 14.15 -0.97
C ASN A 274 -2.05 13.60 -2.21
N TRP A 275 -3.36 13.81 -2.27
CA TRP A 275 -4.19 13.40 -3.39
C TRP A 275 -4.38 14.55 -4.39
N TYR A 276 -4.38 14.22 -5.68
CA TYR A 276 -4.79 15.17 -6.70
C TYR A 276 -6.31 15.41 -6.59
N PRO A 277 -6.78 16.67 -6.47
CA PRO A 277 -8.21 16.94 -6.26
C PRO A 277 -9.10 16.80 -7.50
N GLY A 278 -8.53 16.50 -8.68
CA GLY A 278 -9.24 16.57 -9.96
C GLY A 278 -9.24 17.98 -10.55
N ASP A 279 -9.64 18.09 -11.81
CA ASP A 279 -9.88 19.36 -12.49
C ASP A 279 -11.30 19.86 -12.15
N GLU A 280 -11.50 21.18 -12.03
CA GLU A 280 -12.81 21.83 -11.80
C GLU A 280 -13.90 21.45 -12.82
#